data_AF-A0A2M7PLN3-F1
#
_entry.id   AF-A0A2M7PLN3-F1
#
_cell.length_a   1.000
_cell.length_b   1.000
_cell.length_c   1.000
_cell.angle_alpha   90.00
_cell.angle_beta   90.00
_cell.angle_gamma   90.00
#
_symmetry.space_group_name_H-M   'P 1'
#
loop_
_entity.id
_entity.type
_entity.pdbx_description
1 polymer ?
#
loop_
_entity_poly.entity_id
_entity_poly.type
_entity_poly.pdbx_seq_one_letter_code
_entity_poly.pdbx_strand_id
1 'polypeptide(L)'
;TRELLKRENILFSFTGNITYAKEGAEILRVIEKIPLEKIMLETDCPYLAPVPKRGKRNEPIFVKYTGEQIAKIKKMDEEKIEKKTLQNAWDFFGLE
;
A
#
# COMPACT_ATOMS: atom_id res chain seq x y z
N THR A 1 0.47 15.36 4.35
CA THR A 1 0.27 14.68 3.05
C THR A 1 0.29 15.63 1.85
N ARG A 2 -0.51 16.70 1.79
CA ARG A 2 -0.57 17.57 0.59
C ARG A 2 0.76 18.20 0.17
N GLU A 3 1.55 18.70 1.13
CA GLU A 3 2.88 19.25 0.81
C GLU A 3 3.88 18.18 0.39
N LEU A 4 3.80 16.98 0.97
CA LEU A 4 4.65 15.85 0.59
C LEU A 4 4.33 15.35 -0.82
N LEU A 5 3.07 15.41 -1.23
CA LEU A 5 2.65 15.05 -2.60
C LEU A 5 3.27 15.94 -3.67
N LYS A 6 3.63 17.18 -3.35
CA LYS A 6 4.29 18.10 -4.29
C LYS A 6 5.76 17.75 -4.52
N ARG A 7 6.38 16.95 -3.65
CA ARG A 7 7.79 16.55 -3.79
C ARG A 7 7.90 15.36 -4.74
N GLU A 8 8.84 15.40 -5.66
CA GLU A 8 9.01 14.38 -6.70
C GLU A 8 9.61 13.08 -6.13
N ASN A 9 10.54 13.18 -5.19
CA ASN A 9 11.30 12.08 -4.62
C ASN A 9 10.69 11.48 -3.34
N ILE A 10 9.36 11.50 -3.20
CA ILE A 10 8.66 10.92 -2.05
C ILE A 10 7.66 9.87 -2.52
N LEU A 11 7.77 8.69 -1.90
CA LEU A 11 6.83 7.59 -1.98
C LEU A 11 6.13 7.42 -0.62
N PHE A 12 4.88 6.95 -0.66
CA PHE A 12 4.06 6.64 0.51
C PHE A 12 3.89 5.12 0.59
N SER A 13 4.47 4.54 1.63
CA SER A 13 4.36 3.10 1.90
C SER A 13 3.15 2.80 2.79
N PHE A 14 2.46 1.70 2.52
CA PHE A 14 1.35 1.22 3.33
C PHE A 14 1.58 -0.22 3.80
N THR A 15 1.29 -0.46 5.07
CA THR A 15 1.36 -1.78 5.71
C THR A 15 -0.02 -2.44 5.76
N GLY A 16 -0.09 -3.67 6.28
CA GLY A 16 -1.36 -4.40 6.45
C GLY A 16 -2.39 -3.71 7.35
N ASN A 17 -2.03 -2.69 8.12
CA ASN A 17 -2.96 -1.99 9.01
C ASN A 17 -4.09 -1.26 8.29
N ILE A 18 -3.92 -0.92 7.00
CA ILE A 18 -4.97 -0.27 6.19
C ILE A 18 -6.19 -1.17 6.01
N THR A 19 -6.02 -2.48 6.17
CA THR A 19 -7.10 -3.47 6.11
C THR A 19 -8.00 -3.44 7.35
N TYR A 20 -7.61 -2.71 8.40
CA TYR A 20 -8.41 -2.56 9.63
C TYR A 20 -9.36 -1.38 9.55
N ALA A 21 -9.10 -0.44 8.63
CA ALA A 21 -9.84 0.79 8.51
C ALA A 21 -11.28 0.50 8.06
N LYS A 22 -12.23 1.05 8.82
CA LYS A 22 -13.65 1.00 8.47
C LYS A 22 -13.94 1.92 7.28
N GLU A 23 -15.01 1.62 6.57
CA GLU A 23 -15.52 2.51 5.53
C GLU A 23 -15.69 3.94 6.05
N GLY A 24 -15.31 4.92 5.23
CA GLY A 24 -15.34 6.33 5.60
C GLY A 24 -14.18 6.83 6.46
N ALA A 25 -13.28 5.95 6.94
CA ALA A 25 -12.09 6.36 7.67
C ALA A 25 -11.21 7.31 6.82
N GLU A 26 -10.64 8.32 7.47
CA GLU A 26 -9.87 9.38 6.80
C GLU A 26 -8.68 8.81 6.00
N ILE A 27 -8.00 7.79 6.53
CA ILE A 27 -6.87 7.14 5.87
C ILE A 27 -7.23 6.58 4.49
N LEU A 28 -8.45 6.05 4.31
CA LEU A 28 -8.91 5.52 3.02
C LEU A 28 -9.05 6.66 1.99
N ARG A 29 -9.62 7.81 2.41
CA ARG A 29 -9.74 9.02 1.56
C ARG A 29 -8.39 9.63 1.22
N VAL A 30 -7.41 9.49 2.11
CA VAL A 30 -6.03 9.93 1.86
C VAL A 30 -5.39 9.02 0.81
N ILE A 31 -5.47 7.70 0.97
CA ILE A 31 -4.94 6.72 0.01
C ILE A 31 -5.58 6.90 -1.37
N GLU A 32 -6.89 7.14 -1.43
CA GLU A 32 -7.62 7.39 -2.67
C GLU A 32 -7.00 8.55 -3.48
N LYS A 33 -6.54 9.61 -2.79
CA LYS A 33 -5.97 10.82 -3.40
C LYS A 33 -4.49 10.74 -3.77
N ILE A 34 -3.74 9.78 -3.25
CA ILE A 34 -2.33 9.62 -3.56
C ILE A 34 -2.19 8.99 -4.96
N PRO A 35 -1.42 9.57 -5.89
CA PRO A 35 -1.17 8.95 -7.21
C PRO A 35 -0.54 7.57 -7.05
N LEU A 36 -0.90 6.61 -7.90
CA LEU A 36 -0.40 5.24 -7.78
C LEU A 36 1.12 5.16 -7.96
N GLU A 37 1.68 6.08 -8.75
CA GLU A 37 3.12 6.31 -8.97
C GLU A 37 3.88 6.64 -7.69
N LYS A 38 3.16 7.06 -6.64
CA LYS A 38 3.74 7.40 -5.34
C LYS A 38 3.39 6.40 -4.24
N ILE A 39 2.88 5.23 -4.58
CA ILE A 39 2.48 4.20 -3.60
C ILE A 39 3.50 3.06 -3.59
N MET A 40 3.91 2.66 -2.39
CA MET A 40 4.61 1.41 -2.13
C MET A 40 3.79 0.53 -1.18
N LEU A 41 4.02 -0.78 -1.25
CA LEU A 41 3.42 -1.76 -0.36
C LEU A 41 4.52 -2.36 0.51
N GLU A 42 4.22 -2.54 1.79
CA GLU A 42 5.09 -3.26 2.71
C GLU A 42 4.28 -4.10 3.69
N THR A 43 4.97 -4.92 4.47
CA THR A 43 4.34 -5.72 5.52
C THR A 43 4.63 -5.20 6.92
N ASP A 44 5.84 -4.68 7.16
CA ASP A 44 6.40 -4.48 8.50
C ASP A 44 6.41 -5.80 9.32
N CYS A 45 6.63 -6.93 8.64
CA CYS A 45 6.70 -8.22 9.32
C CYS A 45 7.86 -8.22 10.34
N PRO A 46 7.66 -8.78 11.55
CA PRO A 46 6.58 -9.70 11.95
C PRO A 46 5.28 -9.05 12.47
N TYR A 47 5.15 -7.73 12.41
CA TYR A 47 4.03 -6.95 12.97
C TYR A 47 2.93 -6.65 11.94
N LEU A 48 1.81 -6.08 12.39
CA LEU A 48 0.76 -5.50 11.52
C LEU A 48 0.15 -6.45 10.47
N ALA A 49 -0.08 -7.72 10.84
CA ALA A 49 -0.67 -8.70 9.94
C ALA A 49 -2.03 -8.22 9.37
N PRO A 50 -2.20 -8.15 8.04
CA PRO A 50 -3.43 -7.66 7.41
C PRO A 50 -4.61 -8.59 7.68
N VAL A 51 -5.84 -8.13 7.53
CA VAL A 51 -7.02 -9.00 7.38
C VAL A 51 -6.86 -9.77 6.05
N PRO A 52 -7.06 -11.10 6.02
CA PRO A 52 -7.68 -11.99 7.02
C PRO A 52 -6.71 -12.67 8.01
N LYS A 53 -5.44 -12.27 8.05
CA LYS A 53 -4.37 -12.85 8.90
C LYS A 53 -4.17 -12.13 10.24
N ARG A 54 -5.01 -11.14 10.57
CA ARG A 54 -4.94 -10.36 11.81
C ARG A 54 -4.92 -11.28 13.04
N GLY A 55 -4.06 -10.94 14.02
CA GLY A 55 -3.85 -11.74 15.23
C GLY A 55 -2.85 -12.89 15.07
N LYS A 56 -2.29 -13.10 13.87
CA LYS A 56 -1.17 -14.01 13.61
C LYS A 56 0.12 -13.22 13.36
N ARG A 57 1.26 -13.91 13.41
CA ARG A 57 2.54 -13.34 12.95
C ARG A 57 2.42 -12.89 11.49
N ASN A 58 2.88 -11.69 11.18
CA ASN A 58 2.89 -11.22 9.80
C ASN A 58 4.07 -11.83 9.04
N GLU A 59 3.90 -12.02 7.74
CA GLU A 59 4.88 -12.61 6.84
C GLU A 59 4.96 -11.82 5.54
N PRO A 60 6.12 -11.79 4.85
CA PRO A 60 6.28 -11.06 3.59
C PRO A 60 5.20 -11.38 2.55
N ILE A 61 4.79 -12.65 2.45
CA ILE A 61 3.79 -13.13 1.48
C ILE A 61 2.38 -12.52 1.71
N PHE A 62 2.13 -11.92 2.87
CA PHE A 62 0.85 -11.26 3.17
C PHE A 62 0.73 -9.86 2.57
N VAL A 63 1.79 -9.32 1.94
CA VAL A 63 1.75 -8.03 1.23
C VAL A 63 0.64 -7.97 0.17
N LYS A 64 0.26 -9.11 -0.40
CA LYS A 64 -0.85 -9.22 -1.36
C LYS A 64 -2.16 -8.65 -0.81
N TYR A 65 -2.47 -8.88 0.47
CA TYR A 65 -3.70 -8.38 1.09
C TYR A 65 -3.68 -6.86 1.25
N THR A 66 -2.49 -6.26 1.43
CA THR A 66 -2.32 -4.81 1.38
C THR A 66 -2.60 -4.29 -0.03
N GLY A 67 -2.05 -4.96 -1.06
CA GLY A 67 -2.29 -4.64 -2.48
C GLY A 67 -3.77 -4.71 -2.87
N GLU A 68 -4.45 -5.80 -2.52
CA GLU A 68 -5.90 -5.98 -2.70
C GLU A 68 -6.70 -4.83 -2.05
N GLN A 69 -6.30 -4.40 -0.85
CA GLN A 69 -6.97 -3.29 -0.17
C GLN A 69 -6.72 -1.95 -0.89
N ILE A 70 -5.51 -1.70 -1.39
CA ILE A 70 -5.23 -0.52 -2.23
C ILE A 70 -6.08 -0.55 -3.50
N ALA A 71 -6.18 -1.70 -4.18
CA ALA A 71 -6.99 -1.88 -5.39
C ALA A 71 -8.46 -1.49 -5.14
N LYS A 72 -9.04 -1.97 -4.03
CA LYS A 72 -10.40 -1.61 -3.60
C LYS A 72 -10.55 -0.11 -3.35
N ILE A 73 -9.62 0.50 -2.60
CA ILE A 73 -9.69 1.94 -2.28
C ILE A 73 -9.60 2.79 -3.55
N LYS A 74 -8.70 2.43 -4.48
CA LYS A 74 -8.48 3.19 -5.71
C LYS A 74 -9.46 2.85 -6.84
N LYS A 75 -10.28 1.81 -6.66
CA LYS A 75 -11.21 1.28 -7.68
C LYS A 75 -10.47 0.91 -8.97
N MET A 76 -9.38 0.16 -8.83
CA MET A 76 -8.51 -0.27 -9.93
C MET A 76 -8.28 -1.78 -9.85
N ASP A 77 -7.90 -2.37 -10.98
CA ASP A 77 -7.55 -3.79 -11.05
C ASP A 77 -6.31 -4.11 -10.20
N GLU A 78 -6.33 -5.25 -9.50
CA GLU A 78 -5.24 -5.71 -8.64
C GLU A 78 -3.93 -5.86 -9.42
N GLU A 79 -3.99 -6.42 -10.63
CA GLU A 79 -2.83 -6.57 -11.52
C GLU A 79 -2.17 -5.21 -11.84
N LYS A 80 -2.96 -4.14 -11.97
CA LYS A 80 -2.44 -2.79 -12.22
C LYS A 80 -1.77 -2.22 -10.98
N ILE A 81 -2.31 -2.47 -9.79
CA ILE A 81 -1.67 -2.11 -8.53
C ILE A 81 -0.35 -2.86 -8.37
N GLU A 82 -0.36 -4.18 -8.58
CA GLU A 82 0.83 -5.03 -8.49
C GLU A 82 1.94 -4.54 -9.41
N LYS A 83 1.69 -4.47 -10.71
CA LYS A 83 2.70 -4.03 -11.70
C LYS A 83 3.27 -2.67 -11.35
N LYS A 84 2.40 -1.71 -10.98
CA LYS A 84 2.86 -0.35 -10.73
C LYS A 84 3.64 -0.23 -9.42
N THR A 85 3.19 -0.88 -8.35
CA THR A 85 3.88 -0.84 -7.06
C THR A 85 5.20 -1.62 -7.08
N LEU A 86 5.26 -2.71 -7.87
CA LEU A 86 6.51 -3.42 -8.17
C LEU A 86 7.49 -2.50 -8.90
N GLN A 87 7.05 -1.83 -9.97
CA GLN A 87 7.90 -0.89 -10.69
C GLN A 87 8.39 0.25 -9.79
N ASN A 88 7.52 0.83 -8.96
CA ASN A 88 7.92 1.90 -8.04
C ASN A 88 9.00 1.42 -7.06
N ALA A 89 8.90 0.18 -6.57
CA ALA A 89 9.91 -0.40 -5.68
C ALA A 89 11.23 -0.67 -6.42
N TRP A 90 11.17 -1.22 -7.63
CA TRP A 90 12.34 -1.41 -8.49
C TRP A 90 13.08 -0.11 -8.78
N ASP A 91 12.36 0.92 -9.21
CA ASP A 91 12.92 2.25 -9.49
C ASP A 91 13.57 2.86 -8.24
N PHE A 92 12.92 2.73 -7.07
CA PHE A 92 13.39 3.32 -5.82
C PHE A 92 14.61 2.61 -5.24
N PHE A 93 14.62 1.27 -5.26
CA PHE A 93 15.69 0.46 -4.68
C PHE A 93 16.81 0.12 -5.68
N GLY A 94 16.64 0.47 -6.97
CA GLY A 94 17.59 0.12 -8.02
C GLY A 94 17.68 -1.39 -8.25
N LEU A 95 16.53 -2.06 -8.27
CA LEU A 95 16.43 -3.51 -8.48
C LEU A 95 15.97 -3.75 -9.93
N GLU A 96 16.76 -4.52 -10.69
CA GLU A 96 16.43 -4.97 -12.05
C GLU A 96 15.90 -6.41 -12.05
#